data_AF-A0A7J5YQ42-F1
#
_entry.id   AF-A0A7J5YQ42-F1
#
_cell.length_a   1.000
_cell.length_b   1.000
_cell.length_c   1.000
_cell.angle_alpha   90.00
_cell.angle_beta   90.00
_cell.angle_gamma   90.00
#
_symmetry.space_group_name_H-M   'P 1'
#
loop_
_entity.id
_entity.type
_entity.pdbx_description
1 polymer ?
#
loop_
_entity_poly.entity_id
_entity_poly.type
_entity_poly.pdbx_seq_one_letter_code
_entity_poly.pdbx_strand_id
1 'polypeptide(L)'
;KKDTVTKNKVKERRRVLTKSLRELHSEYKTEVGVAHSISYRQFLRLRPFYVTEPKASDRNTCACIDHENVKILIDKLHQIAILGSKNMTETLSQIVCNLKNKKCMFRQCAKCCYSDIESAIPQNTEQITWHQWQRERVCSEWKTYSHFVKKPVTGTWEDLLKSFNEKLDALAKHQVDEALPNDVPVVKGTLNIHQVTANTPGKIMFRDVSCFCHRMGLTCECESPSEVDFHAKPATPSTTLSESDDMVGKMVIVSYDKKLFVGQVLKVVVDDVEVSCMQQSGRKNCFAWPQNPDVIYYFQSDVKSLSQNQSHLLVEAPNCQLRTGISSYQSETVSK
;
A
#
# COMPACT_ATOMS: atom_id res chain seq x y z
N LYS A 1 1.89 4.75 -1.11
CA LYS A 1 1.34 4.91 -2.48
C LYS A 1 2.52 5.05 -3.47
N LYS A 2 2.81 4.02 -4.28
CA LYS A 2 3.94 4.02 -5.25
C LYS A 2 3.57 4.86 -6.49
N ASP A 3 3.57 6.17 -6.32
CA ASP A 3 3.15 7.14 -7.32
C ASP A 3 4.33 7.61 -8.18
N THR A 4 4.33 7.23 -9.46
CA THR A 4 5.49 7.37 -10.36
C THR A 4 5.06 7.87 -11.73
N VAL A 5 5.93 8.66 -12.37
CA VAL A 5 5.74 9.14 -13.75
C VAL A 5 6.88 8.61 -14.61
N THR A 6 6.57 8.08 -15.79
CA THR A 6 7.57 7.61 -16.75
C THR A 6 7.56 8.51 -17.98
N LYS A 7 8.74 9.00 -18.38
CA LYS A 7 8.93 9.73 -19.65
C LYS A 7 10.25 9.31 -20.26
N ASN A 8 10.28 9.05 -21.57
CA ASN A 8 11.49 8.64 -22.31
C ASN A 8 12.21 7.44 -21.65
N LYS A 9 11.44 6.42 -21.23
CA LYS A 9 11.93 5.23 -20.50
C LYS A 9 12.57 5.49 -19.13
N VAL A 10 12.59 6.74 -18.66
CA VAL A 10 13.04 7.10 -17.31
C VAL A 10 11.81 7.17 -16.39
N LYS A 11 11.81 6.34 -15.35
CA LYS A 11 10.74 6.26 -14.34
C LYS A 11 11.19 6.96 -13.07
N GLU A 12 10.41 7.96 -12.65
CA GLU A 12 10.73 8.80 -11.51
C GLU A 12 9.58 8.85 -10.52
N ARG A 13 9.89 9.09 -9.24
CA ARG A 13 8.85 9.30 -8.21
C ARG A 13 8.13 10.62 -8.48
N ARG A 14 6.80 10.57 -8.54
CA ARG A 14 6.00 11.78 -8.80
C ARG A 14 6.14 12.74 -7.62
N ARG A 15 6.44 14.00 -7.91
CA ARG A 15 6.40 15.10 -6.95
C ARG A 15 5.24 16.02 -7.32
N VAL A 16 4.41 16.35 -6.35
CA VAL A 16 3.22 17.18 -6.57
C VAL A 16 3.55 18.61 -6.17
N LEU A 17 3.18 19.57 -7.01
CA LEU A 17 3.35 20.99 -6.73
C LEU A 17 2.45 21.41 -5.55
N THR A 18 3.04 22.10 -4.57
CA THR A 18 2.33 22.66 -3.42
C THR A 18 1.84 24.09 -3.64
N LYS A 19 2.45 24.80 -4.60
CA LYS A 19 2.12 26.17 -5.04
C LYS A 19 1.94 26.20 -6.55
N SER A 20 1.32 27.26 -7.06
CA SER A 20 1.21 27.46 -8.50
C SER A 20 2.59 27.69 -9.13
N LEU A 21 2.74 27.35 -10.42
CA LEU A 21 4.01 27.58 -11.15
C LEU A 21 4.39 29.06 -11.22
N ARG A 22 3.42 29.97 -11.17
CA ARG A 22 3.66 31.42 -11.14
C ARG A 22 4.29 31.86 -9.82
N GLU A 23 3.75 31.38 -8.70
CA GLU A 23 4.31 31.66 -7.37
C GLU A 23 5.71 31.10 -7.23
N LEU A 24 5.92 29.84 -7.66
CA LEU A 24 7.24 29.21 -7.63
C LEU A 24 8.27 29.94 -8.51
N HIS A 25 7.85 30.49 -9.66
CA HIS A 25 8.74 31.30 -10.49
C HIS A 25 9.09 32.63 -9.84
N SER A 26 8.14 33.24 -9.13
CA SER A 26 8.40 34.46 -8.34
C SER A 26 9.42 34.17 -7.23
N GLU A 27 9.21 33.09 -6.47
CA GLU A 27 10.12 32.65 -5.40
C GLU A 27 11.52 32.33 -5.95
N TYR A 28 11.59 31.58 -7.05
CA TYR A 28 12.84 31.28 -7.73
C TYR A 28 13.65 32.53 -8.08
N LYS A 29 12.99 33.57 -8.62
CA LYS A 29 13.65 34.84 -8.95
C LYS A 29 14.21 35.55 -7.71
N THR A 30 13.49 35.47 -6.60
CA THR A 30 13.92 36.05 -5.33
C THR A 30 15.15 35.32 -4.77
N GLU A 31 15.17 33.99 -4.84
CA GLU A 31 16.25 33.17 -4.27
C GLU A 31 17.53 33.17 -5.11
N VAL A 32 17.39 33.11 -6.44
CA VAL A 32 18.51 32.87 -7.37
C VAL A 32 19.16 34.18 -7.86
N GLY A 33 18.49 35.31 -7.66
CA GLY A 33 18.98 36.65 -8.01
C GLY A 33 19.01 36.93 -9.52
N VAL A 34 19.43 38.14 -9.90
CA VAL A 34 19.36 38.63 -11.29
C VAL A 34 20.28 37.86 -12.24
N ALA A 35 21.46 37.43 -11.77
CA ALA A 35 22.49 36.80 -12.60
C ALA A 35 22.08 35.43 -13.19
N HIS A 36 21.18 34.72 -12.52
CA HIS A 36 20.69 33.41 -12.94
C HIS A 36 19.16 33.41 -13.12
N SER A 37 18.55 34.59 -13.22
CA SER A 37 17.11 34.74 -13.44
C SER A 37 16.74 34.24 -14.84
N ILE A 38 15.78 33.33 -14.90
CA ILE A 38 15.22 32.81 -16.15
C ILE A 38 13.79 33.31 -16.36
N SER A 39 13.37 33.38 -17.63
CA SER A 39 11.98 33.72 -17.98
C SER A 39 11.01 32.64 -17.51
N TYR A 40 9.73 32.99 -17.33
CA TYR A 40 8.69 32.04 -16.93
C TYR A 40 8.60 30.86 -17.91
N ARG A 41 8.70 31.15 -19.21
CA ARG A 41 8.68 30.11 -20.26
C ARG A 41 9.86 29.15 -20.13
N GLN A 42 11.05 29.66 -19.82
CA GLN A 42 12.24 28.82 -19.63
C GLN A 42 12.13 28.00 -18.34
N PHE A 43 11.60 28.59 -17.26
CA PHE A 43 11.31 27.90 -16.01
C PHE A 43 10.36 26.71 -16.22
N LEU A 44 9.28 26.89 -17.00
CA LEU A 44 8.37 25.80 -17.34
C LEU A 44 9.02 24.69 -18.18
N ARG A 45 9.93 25.04 -19.11
CA ARG A 45 10.64 24.06 -19.95
C ARG A 45 11.65 23.24 -19.15
N LEU A 46 12.33 23.88 -18.20
CA LEU A 46 13.31 23.24 -17.33
C LEU A 46 12.67 22.47 -16.16
N ARG A 47 11.35 22.61 -15.96
CA ARG A 47 10.60 21.85 -14.96
C ARG A 47 10.82 20.34 -15.19
N PRO A 48 11.33 19.60 -14.20
CA PRO A 48 11.46 18.15 -14.32
C PRO A 48 10.10 17.49 -14.60
N PHE A 49 10.08 16.49 -15.48
CA PHE A 49 8.82 15.89 -15.95
C PHE A 49 8.04 15.15 -14.85
N TYR A 50 8.73 14.73 -13.80
CA TYR A 50 8.14 14.04 -12.64
C TYR A 50 7.52 15.00 -11.62
N VAL A 51 7.64 16.31 -11.84
CA VAL A 51 6.95 17.34 -11.03
C VAL A 51 5.64 17.72 -11.72
N THR A 52 4.51 17.34 -11.11
CA THR A 52 3.17 17.48 -11.68
C THR A 52 2.27 18.39 -10.84
N GLU A 53 1.27 18.99 -11.48
CA GLU A 53 0.20 19.69 -10.76
C GLU A 53 -0.65 18.72 -9.92
N PRO A 54 -1.23 19.19 -8.81
CA PRO A 54 -2.10 18.39 -7.96
C PRO A 54 -3.36 17.96 -8.71
N LYS A 55 -3.64 16.66 -8.70
CA LYS A 55 -4.88 16.04 -9.18
C LYS A 55 -5.89 15.93 -8.03
N ALA A 56 -7.16 15.70 -8.34
CA ALA A 56 -8.18 15.41 -7.32
C ALA A 56 -7.80 14.21 -6.42
N SER A 57 -7.11 13.22 -6.98
CA SER A 57 -6.55 12.05 -6.27
C SER A 57 -5.41 12.34 -5.30
N ASP A 58 -4.87 13.57 -5.35
CA ASP A 58 -3.71 14.02 -4.55
C ASP A 58 -4.17 14.72 -3.28
N ARG A 59 -5.47 14.97 -3.16
CA ARG A 59 -6.08 15.48 -1.92
C ARG A 59 -6.00 14.37 -0.88
N ASN A 60 -5.38 14.66 0.27
CA ASN A 60 -5.44 13.82 1.48
C ASN A 60 -6.81 13.96 2.15
N THR A 61 -7.87 13.70 1.39
CA THR A 61 -9.25 13.67 1.86
C THR A 61 -9.78 12.30 1.48
N CYS A 62 -10.03 11.44 2.46
CA CYS A 62 -10.70 10.16 2.17
C CYS A 62 -12.10 10.47 1.63
N ALA A 63 -12.35 10.09 0.37
CA ALA A 63 -13.68 10.09 -0.24
C ALA A 63 -14.39 8.74 -0.06
N CYS A 64 -13.98 7.98 0.96
CA CYS A 64 -14.52 6.67 1.26
C CYS A 64 -15.93 6.77 1.84
N ILE A 65 -16.66 5.66 1.68
CA ILE A 65 -18.02 5.48 2.19
C ILE A 65 -18.15 5.78 3.68
N ASP A 66 -17.11 5.53 4.46
CA ASP A 66 -17.12 5.75 5.91
C ASP A 66 -17.11 7.24 6.25
N HIS A 67 -16.22 8.02 5.63
CA HIS A 67 -16.17 9.47 5.78
C HIS A 67 -17.45 10.14 5.26
N GLU A 68 -17.97 9.70 4.11
CA GLU A 68 -19.19 10.27 3.54
C GLU A 68 -20.44 9.94 4.39
N ASN A 69 -20.53 8.73 4.94
CA ASN A 69 -21.62 8.36 5.85
C ASN A 69 -21.57 9.14 7.16
N VAL A 70 -20.39 9.27 7.77
CA VAL A 70 -20.24 10.06 9.01
C VAL A 70 -20.60 11.53 8.75
N LYS A 71 -20.19 12.09 7.61
CA LYS A 71 -20.58 13.45 7.22
C LYS A 71 -22.10 13.60 7.11
N ILE A 72 -22.80 12.67 6.48
CA ILE A 72 -24.28 12.71 6.40
C ILE A 72 -24.91 12.69 7.80
N LEU A 73 -24.35 11.92 8.73
CA LEU A 73 -24.83 11.85 10.10
C LEU A 73 -24.58 13.16 10.86
N ILE A 74 -23.39 13.74 10.74
CA ILE A 74 -23.07 15.05 11.33
C ILE A 74 -23.99 16.14 10.80
N ASP A 75 -24.20 16.17 9.48
CA ASP A 75 -25.11 17.13 8.85
C ASP A 75 -26.53 16.99 9.40
N LYS A 76 -27.01 15.76 9.59
CA LYS A 76 -28.35 15.50 10.13
C LYS A 76 -28.46 15.83 11.61
N LEU A 77 -27.48 15.43 12.42
CA LEU A 77 -27.42 15.72 13.86
C LEU A 77 -27.32 17.22 14.15
N HIS A 78 -26.57 17.96 13.34
CA HIS A 78 -26.55 19.41 13.40
C HIS A 78 -27.90 20.02 12.95
N GLN A 79 -28.57 19.45 11.94
CA GLN A 79 -29.88 19.94 11.51
C GLN A 79 -30.92 19.84 12.63
N ILE A 80 -30.86 18.78 13.44
CA ILE A 80 -31.74 18.58 14.61
C ILE A 80 -31.19 19.21 15.90
N ALA A 81 -30.16 20.07 15.78
CA ALA A 81 -29.53 20.82 16.86
C ALA A 81 -28.93 19.99 18.02
N ILE A 82 -28.59 18.71 17.74
CA ILE A 82 -27.86 17.86 18.70
C ILE A 82 -26.36 18.18 18.70
N LEU A 83 -25.79 18.45 17.53
CA LEU A 83 -24.38 18.84 17.38
C LEU A 83 -24.25 20.34 17.11
N GLY A 84 -23.31 20.99 17.80
CA GLY A 84 -23.01 22.41 17.60
C GLY A 84 -22.21 22.73 16.33
N SER A 85 -21.53 21.74 15.73
CA SER A 85 -20.70 21.94 14.54
C SER A 85 -21.02 20.94 13.42
N LYS A 86 -20.94 21.41 12.17
CA LYS A 86 -20.97 20.58 10.94
C LYS A 86 -19.60 20.07 10.55
N ASN A 87 -18.53 20.52 11.22
CA ASN A 87 -17.17 20.19 10.85
C ASN A 87 -16.75 18.88 11.51
N MET A 88 -16.53 17.85 10.69
CA MET A 88 -16.09 16.52 11.13
C MET A 88 -14.83 16.55 12.00
N THR A 89 -13.83 17.36 11.68
CA THR A 89 -12.60 17.47 12.49
C THR A 89 -12.90 18.06 13.87
N GLU A 90 -13.80 19.03 13.94
CA GLU A 90 -14.23 19.65 15.18
C GLU A 90 -15.04 18.67 16.03
N THR A 91 -15.97 17.93 15.42
CA THR A 91 -16.73 16.88 16.10
C THR A 91 -15.83 15.76 16.63
N LEU A 92 -14.82 15.34 15.85
CA LEU A 92 -13.83 14.37 16.31
C LEU A 92 -13.02 14.91 17.49
N SER A 93 -12.66 16.20 17.48
CA SER A 93 -11.90 16.81 18.59
C SER A 93 -12.69 16.89 19.90
N GLN A 94 -14.01 16.78 19.87
CA GLN A 94 -14.85 16.72 21.08
C GLN A 94 -14.79 15.35 21.77
N ILE A 95 -14.59 14.27 21.01
CA ILE A 95 -14.59 12.88 21.54
C ILE A 95 -13.19 12.33 21.82
N VAL A 96 -12.16 12.90 21.19
CA VAL A 96 -10.77 12.47 21.37
C VAL A 96 -9.89 13.62 21.87
N CYS A 97 -9.07 13.37 22.88
CA CYS A 97 -8.09 14.33 23.38
C CYS A 97 -7.07 14.78 22.31
N ASN A 98 -6.74 13.91 21.35
CA ASN A 98 -5.73 14.20 20.34
C ASN A 98 -5.94 13.36 19.08
N LEU A 99 -6.25 14.03 17.96
CA LEU A 99 -6.49 13.44 16.64
C LEU A 99 -5.27 12.71 16.03
N LYS A 100 -4.06 13.02 16.51
CA LYS A 100 -2.81 12.37 16.06
C LYS A 100 -2.41 11.19 16.95
N ASN A 101 -3.05 11.03 18.10
CA ASN A 101 -2.70 9.97 19.05
C ASN A 101 -3.51 8.71 18.76
N LYS A 102 -2.82 7.64 18.35
CA LYS A 102 -3.45 6.34 18.05
C LYS A 102 -4.30 5.80 19.20
N LYS A 103 -3.79 5.77 20.44
CA LYS A 103 -4.55 5.25 21.59
C LYS A 103 -5.84 6.05 21.83
N CYS A 104 -5.79 7.36 21.56
CA CYS A 104 -6.93 8.25 21.65
C CYS A 104 -7.98 7.98 20.57
N MET A 105 -7.55 7.89 19.31
CA MET A 105 -8.42 7.56 18.17
C MET A 105 -9.03 6.15 18.28
N PHE A 106 -8.34 5.22 18.94
CA PHE A 106 -8.85 3.88 19.22
C PHE A 106 -9.74 3.81 20.47
N ARG A 107 -10.05 4.95 21.13
CA ARG A 107 -10.79 5.02 22.40
C ARG A 107 -10.17 4.18 23.53
N GLN A 108 -8.86 3.94 23.48
CA GLN A 108 -8.09 3.22 24.49
C GLN A 108 -7.39 4.17 25.47
N CYS A 109 -7.67 5.47 25.38
CA CYS A 109 -7.05 6.48 26.23
C CYS A 109 -7.87 6.67 27.52
N ALA A 110 -7.22 6.60 28.68
CA ALA A 110 -7.89 6.75 29.98
C ALA A 110 -8.64 8.08 30.17
N LYS A 111 -8.31 9.12 29.37
CA LYS A 111 -8.93 10.45 29.45
C LYS A 111 -10.22 10.59 28.63
N CYS A 112 -10.35 9.85 27.53
CA CYS A 112 -11.37 10.05 26.49
C CYS A 112 -12.17 8.79 26.15
N CYS A 113 -11.81 7.63 26.72
CA CYS A 113 -12.44 6.35 26.41
C CYS A 113 -13.91 6.28 26.80
N TYR A 114 -14.39 7.20 27.64
CA TYR A 114 -15.78 7.31 28.08
C TYR A 114 -16.44 8.64 27.71
N SER A 115 -15.79 9.46 26.88
CA SER A 115 -16.35 10.75 26.46
C SER A 115 -17.35 10.51 25.34
N ASP A 116 -18.63 10.46 25.69
CA ASP A 116 -19.69 10.59 24.71
C ASP A 116 -19.93 12.07 24.38
N ILE A 117 -20.52 12.31 23.21
CA ILE A 117 -20.84 13.68 22.80
C ILE A 117 -21.98 14.15 23.69
N GLU A 118 -21.77 15.26 24.40
CA GLU A 118 -22.82 15.96 25.12
C GLU A 118 -23.90 16.40 24.13
N SER A 119 -24.97 15.62 24.05
CA SER A 119 -26.12 15.89 23.21
C SER A 119 -27.16 16.68 23.99
N ALA A 120 -27.61 17.82 23.45
CA ALA A 120 -28.86 18.41 23.89
C ALA A 120 -30.00 17.43 23.57
N ILE A 121 -30.62 16.83 24.59
CA ILE A 121 -31.70 15.85 24.42
C ILE A 121 -32.88 16.56 23.74
N PRO A 122 -33.25 16.23 22.49
CA PRO A 122 -34.45 16.79 21.89
C PRO A 122 -35.66 16.18 22.59
N GLN A 123 -36.66 16.99 22.92
CA GLN A 123 -37.95 16.48 23.45
C GLN A 123 -38.76 15.71 22.41
N ASN A 124 -38.37 15.77 21.13
CA ASN A 124 -39.15 15.25 20.02
C ASN A 124 -38.73 13.82 19.66
N THR A 125 -39.65 12.87 19.83
CA THR A 125 -39.51 11.45 19.46
C THR A 125 -39.96 11.16 18.02
N GLU A 126 -40.13 12.18 17.19
CA GLU A 126 -40.53 12.01 15.80
C GLU A 126 -39.54 11.15 15.01
N GLN A 127 -40.09 10.45 14.02
CA GLN A 127 -39.32 9.62 13.10
C GLN A 127 -38.49 10.52 12.19
N ILE A 128 -37.18 10.34 12.23
CA ILE A 128 -36.19 11.08 11.45
C ILE A 128 -35.74 10.21 10.28
N THR A 129 -35.68 10.82 9.09
CA THR A 129 -35.09 10.20 7.90
C THR A 129 -33.72 10.82 7.62
N TRP A 130 -32.71 9.97 7.41
CA TRP A 130 -31.40 10.37 6.92
C TRP A 130 -30.97 9.46 5.77
N HIS A 131 -29.85 9.76 5.12
CA HIS A 131 -29.32 8.94 4.04
C HIS A 131 -28.07 8.20 4.49
N GLN A 132 -27.81 7.05 3.88
CA GLN A 132 -26.56 6.32 4.06
C GLN A 132 -26.17 5.65 2.74
N TRP A 133 -24.90 5.76 2.39
CA TRP A 133 -24.29 4.95 1.35
C TRP A 133 -24.14 3.51 1.85
N GLN A 134 -24.55 2.56 1.01
CA GLN A 134 -24.45 1.13 1.25
C GLN A 134 -23.91 0.44 0.01
N ARG A 135 -23.16 -0.64 0.20
CA ARG A 135 -22.70 -1.50 -0.90
C ARG A 135 -23.77 -2.54 -1.18
N GLU A 136 -24.27 -2.56 -2.41
CA GLU A 136 -25.22 -3.55 -2.88
C GLU A 136 -24.58 -4.52 -3.85
N ARG A 137 -24.78 -5.81 -3.58
CA ARG A 137 -24.45 -6.89 -4.50
C ARG A 137 -25.67 -7.17 -5.37
N VAL A 138 -25.50 -6.98 -6.67
CA VAL A 138 -26.51 -7.35 -7.67
C VAL A 138 -26.04 -8.65 -8.32
N CYS A 139 -26.83 -9.70 -8.14
CA CYS A 139 -26.67 -10.95 -8.88
C CYS A 139 -27.64 -10.92 -10.06
N SER A 140 -27.09 -10.76 -11.26
CA SER A 140 -27.80 -11.05 -12.51
C SER A 140 -27.46 -12.47 -12.96
N GLU A 141 -28.28 -13.06 -13.82
CA GLU A 141 -28.12 -14.45 -14.31
C GLU A 141 -26.71 -14.76 -14.84
N TRP A 142 -25.99 -13.75 -15.35
CA TRP A 142 -24.69 -13.91 -16.01
C TRP A 142 -23.52 -13.24 -15.29
N LYS A 143 -23.79 -12.46 -14.22
CA LYS A 143 -22.74 -11.71 -13.52
C LYS A 143 -23.19 -11.25 -12.15
N THR A 144 -22.30 -11.39 -11.17
CA THR A 144 -22.39 -10.71 -9.88
C THR A 144 -21.51 -9.46 -9.91
N TYR A 145 -22.08 -8.31 -9.59
CA TYR A 145 -21.33 -7.08 -9.40
C TYR A 145 -21.78 -6.35 -8.14
N SER A 146 -20.90 -5.53 -7.56
CA SER A 146 -21.23 -4.68 -6.43
C SER A 146 -21.20 -3.23 -6.85
N HIS A 147 -22.16 -2.44 -6.39
CA HIS A 147 -22.19 -1.00 -6.59
C HIS A 147 -22.55 -0.29 -5.29
N PHE A 148 -22.36 1.03 -5.24
CA PHE A 148 -22.69 1.83 -4.08
C PHE A 148 -23.97 2.61 -4.35
N VAL A 149 -24.93 2.52 -3.42
CA VAL A 149 -26.23 3.18 -3.51
C VAL A 149 -26.45 4.01 -2.26
N LYS A 150 -26.97 5.22 -2.42
CA LYS A 150 -27.39 6.06 -1.30
C LYS A 150 -28.86 5.77 -1.00
N LYS A 151 -29.14 5.23 0.18
CA LYS A 151 -30.50 4.86 0.61
C LYS A 151 -31.00 5.75 1.74
N PRO A 152 -32.32 6.04 1.80
CA PRO A 152 -32.93 6.59 2.99
C PRO A 152 -32.98 5.53 4.10
N VAL A 153 -32.74 5.96 5.33
CA VAL A 153 -32.88 5.20 6.57
C VAL A 153 -33.77 6.02 7.48
N THR A 154 -34.74 5.37 8.11
CA THR A 154 -35.68 6.00 9.05
C THR A 154 -35.45 5.43 10.45
N GLY A 155 -35.58 6.27 11.46
CA GLY A 155 -35.40 5.90 12.86
C GLY A 155 -35.64 7.07 13.79
N THR A 156 -35.45 6.86 15.09
CA THR A 156 -35.49 7.94 16.09
C THR A 156 -34.17 8.72 16.10
N TRP A 157 -34.12 9.81 16.88
CA TRP A 157 -32.86 10.52 17.12
C TRP A 157 -31.85 9.64 17.89
N GLU A 158 -32.31 8.73 18.75
CA GLU A 158 -31.47 7.76 19.47
C GLU A 158 -30.80 6.78 18.48
N ASP A 159 -31.56 6.29 17.50
CA ASP A 159 -31.04 5.42 16.43
C ASP A 159 -29.98 6.14 15.59
N LEU A 160 -30.21 7.42 15.28
CA LEU A 160 -29.28 8.26 14.56
C LEU A 160 -27.97 8.47 15.34
N LEU A 161 -28.08 8.79 16.64
CA LEU A 161 -26.94 8.99 17.54
C LEU A 161 -26.14 7.69 17.74
N LYS A 162 -26.82 6.57 17.90
CA LYS A 162 -26.20 5.24 18.00
C LYS A 162 -25.41 4.90 16.73
N SER A 163 -26.04 5.06 15.55
CA SER A 163 -25.40 4.83 14.26
C SER A 163 -24.18 5.73 14.05
N PHE A 164 -24.26 6.97 14.54
CA PHE A 164 -23.15 7.91 14.51
C PHE A 164 -21.99 7.47 15.40
N ASN A 165 -22.24 7.10 16.65
CA ASN A 165 -21.19 6.62 17.57
C ASN A 165 -20.50 5.36 17.03
N GLU A 166 -21.27 4.39 16.52
CA GLU A 166 -20.72 3.16 15.92
C GLU A 166 -19.80 3.47 14.71
N LYS A 167 -20.19 4.42 13.85
CA LYS A 167 -19.43 4.80 12.66
C LYS A 167 -18.25 5.71 12.98
N LEU A 168 -18.35 6.56 14.00
CA LEU A 168 -17.24 7.38 14.47
C LEU A 168 -16.08 6.51 14.96
N ASP A 169 -16.37 5.45 15.72
CA ASP A 169 -15.33 4.51 16.19
C ASP A 169 -14.66 3.78 15.02
N ALA A 170 -15.43 3.42 13.99
CA ALA A 170 -14.87 2.84 12.76
C ALA A 170 -14.00 3.86 12.00
N LEU A 171 -14.45 5.12 11.92
CA LEU A 171 -13.74 6.21 11.24
C LEU A 171 -12.40 6.52 11.91
N ALA A 172 -12.39 6.57 13.24
CA ALA A 172 -11.19 6.92 14.00
C ALA A 172 -10.08 5.86 13.83
N LYS A 173 -10.44 4.58 13.74
CA LYS A 173 -9.51 3.50 13.37
C LYS A 173 -9.00 3.64 11.94
N HIS A 174 -9.92 3.90 11.00
CA HIS A 174 -9.60 4.06 9.58
C HIS A 174 -8.60 5.21 9.33
N GLN A 175 -8.75 6.33 10.04
CA GLN A 175 -7.85 7.48 9.92
C GLN A 175 -6.40 7.16 10.37
N VAL A 176 -6.22 6.22 11.28
CA VAL A 176 -4.88 5.80 11.73
C VAL A 176 -4.24 4.80 10.76
N ASP A 177 -5.01 3.94 10.13
CA ASP A 177 -4.48 3.00 9.13
C ASP A 177 -3.95 3.73 7.88
N GLU A 178 -4.54 4.88 7.51
CA GLU A 178 -3.98 5.77 6.48
C GLU A 178 -2.66 6.45 6.91
N ALA A 179 -2.40 6.54 8.22
CA ALA A 179 -1.22 7.20 8.78
C ALA A 179 0.02 6.28 8.89
N LEU A 180 -0.07 5.01 8.47
CA LEU A 180 1.07 4.09 8.45
C LEU A 180 2.17 4.61 7.49
N PRO A 181 3.46 4.59 7.91
CA PRO A 181 4.56 4.98 7.03
C PRO A 181 4.57 4.12 5.75
N ASN A 182 4.78 4.75 4.60
CA ASN A 182 4.81 4.04 3.32
C ASN A 182 6.03 3.12 3.15
N ASP A 183 7.07 3.33 3.96
CA ASP A 183 8.39 2.70 3.83
C ASP A 183 8.74 1.94 5.13
N VAL A 184 7.96 0.91 5.45
CA VAL A 184 8.32 -0.04 6.53
C VAL A 184 9.24 -1.11 5.93
N PRO A 185 10.45 -1.34 6.50
CA PRO A 185 11.33 -2.42 6.09
C PRO A 185 10.60 -3.78 6.00
N VAL A 186 10.86 -4.53 4.94
CA VAL A 186 10.30 -5.88 4.75
C VAL A 186 11.05 -6.85 5.64
N VAL A 187 10.32 -7.60 6.48
CA VAL A 187 10.88 -8.71 7.26
C VAL A 187 11.00 -9.93 6.33
N LYS A 188 12.22 -10.44 6.12
CA LYS A 188 12.44 -11.63 5.28
C LYS A 188 11.91 -12.89 5.98
N GLY A 189 11.51 -13.90 5.19
CA GLY A 189 11.22 -15.24 5.71
C GLY A 189 9.99 -15.36 6.61
N THR A 190 9.00 -14.46 6.47
CA THR A 190 7.81 -14.41 7.35
C THR A 190 7.04 -15.71 7.48
N LEU A 191 7.12 -16.61 6.49
CA LEU A 191 6.49 -17.93 6.52
C LEU A 191 7.18 -18.93 7.47
N ASN A 192 8.47 -18.72 7.78
CA ASN A 192 9.23 -19.56 8.70
C ASN A 192 9.23 -19.01 10.13
N ILE A 193 8.70 -17.81 10.34
CA ILE A 193 8.71 -17.18 11.67
C ILE A 193 7.69 -17.85 12.57
N HIS A 194 8.16 -18.58 13.58
CA HIS A 194 7.31 -19.28 14.53
C HIS A 194 7.12 -18.49 15.84
N GLN A 195 8.03 -17.56 16.14
CA GLN A 195 7.94 -16.70 17.32
C GLN A 195 8.39 -15.27 17.00
N VAL A 196 7.59 -14.29 17.42
CA VAL A 196 7.89 -12.85 17.35
C VAL A 196 7.77 -12.24 18.74
N THR A 197 8.76 -11.45 19.13
CA THR A 197 8.76 -10.68 20.38
C THR A 197 9.13 -9.23 20.10
N ALA A 198 8.48 -8.29 20.77
CA ALA A 198 8.76 -6.86 20.64
C ALA A 198 8.93 -6.25 22.03
N ASN A 199 10.17 -5.94 22.39
CA ASN A 199 10.50 -5.35 23.69
C ASN A 199 10.60 -3.81 23.61
N THR A 200 10.85 -3.27 22.41
CA THR A 200 11.02 -1.84 22.16
C THR A 200 10.16 -1.42 20.97
N PRO A 201 9.45 -0.27 21.04
CA PRO A 201 8.71 0.26 19.89
C PRO A 201 9.59 0.38 18.64
N GLY A 202 9.06 -0.08 17.50
CA GLY A 202 9.75 -0.02 16.22
C GLY A 202 10.86 -1.05 16.02
N LYS A 203 11.08 -1.98 16.96
CA LYS A 203 11.95 -3.14 16.74
C LYS A 203 11.20 -4.44 17.02
N ILE A 204 11.47 -5.45 16.21
CA ILE A 204 11.01 -6.80 16.47
C ILE A 204 12.20 -7.75 16.51
N MET A 205 12.08 -8.75 17.36
CA MET A 205 12.93 -9.93 17.37
C MET A 205 12.09 -11.10 16.89
N PHE A 206 12.62 -11.93 16.00
CA PHE A 206 11.91 -13.09 15.50
C PHE A 206 12.80 -14.33 15.42
N ARG A 207 12.16 -15.51 15.42
CA ARG A 207 12.83 -16.81 15.32
C ARG A 207 12.11 -17.70 14.34
N ASP A 208 12.91 -18.52 13.65
CA ASP A 208 12.40 -19.50 12.70
C ASP A 208 11.86 -20.76 13.40
N VAL A 209 12.12 -20.93 14.69
CA VAL A 209 11.57 -22.00 15.53
C VAL A 209 11.07 -21.45 16.85
N SER A 210 9.92 -21.95 17.29
CA SER A 210 9.42 -21.69 18.64
C SER A 210 10.20 -22.55 19.62
N CYS A 211 10.94 -21.93 20.54
CA CYS A 211 11.45 -22.67 21.68
C CYS A 211 10.32 -22.82 22.72
N PHE A 212 10.02 -24.05 23.13
CA PHE A 212 9.10 -24.30 24.25
C PHE A 212 9.76 -24.10 25.61
N CYS A 213 10.98 -23.58 25.63
CA CYS A 213 11.80 -23.41 26.83
C CYS A 213 11.21 -22.39 27.82
N HIS A 214 10.14 -21.64 27.48
CA HIS A 214 9.56 -20.67 28.42
C HIS A 214 8.04 -20.48 28.31
N ARG A 215 7.32 -20.92 29.36
CA ARG A 215 6.10 -20.26 29.85
C ARG A 215 6.59 -19.05 30.67
N MET A 216 5.97 -17.87 30.53
CA MET A 216 6.14 -16.69 31.41
C MET A 216 7.14 -15.59 31.00
N GLY A 217 7.26 -15.24 29.71
CA GLY A 217 7.60 -13.86 29.32
C GLY A 217 9.05 -13.34 29.40
N LEU A 218 10.08 -14.18 29.50
CA LEU A 218 11.47 -13.80 29.24
C LEU A 218 12.05 -14.54 28.03
N THR A 219 12.87 -13.85 27.23
CA THR A 219 13.56 -14.40 26.06
C THR A 219 14.60 -15.44 26.50
N CYS A 220 14.37 -16.71 26.14
CA CYS A 220 15.37 -17.78 26.32
C CYS A 220 16.62 -17.52 25.47
N GLU A 221 17.80 -17.91 25.95
CA GLU A 221 19.06 -17.87 25.18
C GLU A 221 19.21 -19.02 24.16
N CYS A 222 18.23 -19.91 24.12
CA CYS A 222 18.17 -20.99 23.14
C CYS A 222 17.87 -20.42 21.75
N GLU A 223 18.89 -20.46 20.89
CA GLU A 223 18.96 -19.87 19.54
C GLU A 223 18.85 -18.34 19.49
N SER A 224 19.87 -17.71 18.89
CA SER A 224 19.97 -16.25 18.74
C SER A 224 18.86 -15.72 17.82
N PRO A 225 17.93 -14.88 18.30
CA PRO A 225 16.88 -14.31 17.48
C PRO A 225 17.42 -13.29 16.47
N SER A 226 16.74 -13.18 15.33
CA SER A 226 16.99 -12.13 14.32
C SER A 226 16.31 -10.83 14.72
N GLU A 227 16.97 -9.69 14.54
CA GLU A 227 16.42 -8.34 14.84
C GLU A 227 16.07 -7.59 13.55
N VAL A 228 14.93 -6.91 13.55
CA VAL A 228 14.58 -5.90 12.54
C VAL A 228 14.22 -4.59 13.24
N ASP A 229 14.90 -3.51 12.87
CA ASP A 229 14.63 -2.15 13.30
C ASP A 229 13.91 -1.38 12.19
N PHE A 230 12.65 -1.01 12.43
CA PHE A 230 11.82 -0.24 11.52
C PHE A 230 12.09 1.27 11.56
N HIS A 231 12.90 1.76 12.50
CA HIS A 231 13.37 3.15 12.55
C HIS A 231 14.68 3.35 11.79
N ALA A 232 15.42 2.28 11.50
CA ALA A 232 16.58 2.36 10.62
C ALA A 232 16.12 2.78 9.21
N LYS A 233 16.69 3.86 8.67
CA LYS A 233 16.52 4.18 7.25
C LYS A 233 16.94 2.94 6.45
N PRO A 234 16.19 2.51 5.41
CA PRO A 234 16.78 1.62 4.43
C PRO A 234 18.08 2.26 3.98
N ALA A 235 19.19 1.50 4.04
CA ALA A 235 20.50 1.99 3.64
C ALA A 235 20.32 2.72 2.30
N THR A 236 20.65 4.02 2.28
CA THR A 236 20.49 4.83 1.07
C THR A 236 21.43 4.23 0.03
N PRO A 237 20.94 3.64 -1.08
CA PRO A 237 21.83 3.13 -2.11
C PRO A 237 22.47 4.35 -2.75
N SER A 238 23.79 4.47 -2.56
CA SER A 238 24.59 5.43 -3.32
C SER A 238 24.34 5.16 -4.81
N THR A 239 23.87 6.21 -5.49
CA THR A 239 23.62 6.21 -6.92
C THR A 239 24.87 5.77 -7.67
N THR A 240 24.80 4.62 -8.32
CA THR A 240 25.54 4.36 -9.54
C THR A 240 24.62 3.53 -10.44
N LEU A 241 24.03 4.20 -11.44
CA LEU A 241 23.35 3.54 -12.55
C LEU A 241 24.41 2.73 -13.30
N SER A 242 24.50 1.43 -13.05
CA SER A 242 25.22 0.49 -13.91
C SER A 242 24.22 -0.52 -14.49
N GLU A 243 23.92 -0.32 -15.78
CA GLU A 243 23.63 -1.35 -16.79
C GLU A 243 23.00 -2.67 -16.30
N SER A 244 21.67 -2.79 -16.26
CA SER A 244 21.02 -4.13 -16.38
C SER A 244 19.53 -4.11 -16.77
N ASP A 245 19.14 -3.29 -17.75
CA ASP A 245 17.86 -3.50 -18.47
C ASP A 245 17.88 -4.83 -19.27
N ASP A 246 19.04 -5.48 -19.35
CA ASP A 246 19.29 -6.75 -20.04
C ASP A 246 18.89 -8.00 -19.22
N MET A 247 18.28 -7.88 -18.04
CA MET A 247 17.84 -9.06 -17.26
C MET A 247 16.36 -9.39 -17.42
N VAL A 248 15.54 -8.43 -17.86
CA VAL A 248 14.09 -8.63 -18.02
C VAL A 248 13.81 -9.68 -19.09
N GLY A 249 13.01 -10.68 -18.76
CA GLY A 249 12.69 -11.81 -19.63
C GLY A 249 13.71 -12.96 -19.57
N LYS A 250 14.86 -12.81 -18.91
CA LYS A 250 15.83 -13.90 -18.74
C LYS A 250 15.42 -14.88 -17.65
N MET A 251 15.79 -16.14 -17.85
CA MET A 251 15.68 -17.18 -16.83
C MET A 251 16.83 -17.04 -15.82
N VAL A 252 16.47 -17.09 -14.55
CA VAL A 252 17.38 -16.93 -13.41
C VAL A 252 17.15 -18.03 -12.40
N ILE A 253 18.18 -18.28 -11.59
CA ILE A 253 18.05 -19.05 -10.36
C ILE A 253 18.06 -18.05 -9.21
N VAL A 254 17.00 -18.03 -8.41
CA VAL A 254 16.92 -17.21 -7.19
C VAL A 254 17.15 -18.08 -5.97
N SER A 255 17.96 -17.59 -5.04
CA SER A 255 18.11 -18.21 -3.73
C SER A 255 17.13 -17.56 -2.76
N TYR A 256 16.27 -18.37 -2.16
CA TYR A 256 15.35 -17.92 -1.12
C TYR A 256 15.29 -18.97 -0.04
N ASP A 257 15.54 -18.56 1.21
CA ASP A 257 15.50 -19.47 2.36
C ASP A 257 16.37 -20.73 2.17
N LYS A 258 17.62 -20.53 1.71
CA LYS A 258 18.60 -21.58 1.40
C LYS A 258 18.15 -22.61 0.34
N LYS A 259 17.01 -22.38 -0.31
CA LYS A 259 16.50 -23.16 -1.44
C LYS A 259 16.72 -22.39 -2.73
N LEU A 260 16.82 -23.12 -3.84
CA LEU A 260 17.00 -22.55 -5.17
C LEU A 260 15.69 -22.71 -5.94
N PHE A 261 15.26 -21.63 -6.57
CA PHE A 261 14.07 -21.60 -7.41
C PHE A 261 14.45 -21.11 -8.80
N VAL A 262 13.94 -21.78 -9.83
CA VAL A 262 14.09 -21.34 -11.21
C VAL A 262 12.94 -20.43 -11.55
N GLY A 263 13.21 -19.28 -12.16
CA GLY A 263 12.17 -18.33 -12.51
C GLY A 263 12.57 -17.40 -13.64
N GLN A 264 11.62 -16.60 -14.10
CA GLN A 264 11.83 -15.59 -15.12
C GLN A 264 11.71 -14.21 -14.50
N VAL A 265 12.68 -13.34 -14.80
CA VAL A 265 12.65 -11.95 -14.37
C VAL A 265 11.55 -11.22 -15.13
N LEU A 266 10.55 -10.75 -14.41
CA LEU A 266 9.49 -9.91 -14.97
C LEU A 266 9.90 -8.44 -14.99
N LYS A 267 10.67 -8.02 -13.98
CA LYS A 267 11.03 -6.62 -13.80
C LYS A 267 12.21 -6.47 -12.85
N VAL A 268 13.09 -5.53 -13.15
CA VAL A 268 14.15 -5.09 -12.25
C VAL A 268 13.77 -3.73 -11.68
N VAL A 269 13.88 -3.60 -10.37
CA VAL A 269 13.77 -2.37 -9.57
C VAL A 269 15.12 -2.20 -8.87
N VAL A 270 15.56 -0.97 -8.63
CA VAL A 270 16.91 -0.59 -8.13
C VAL A 270 17.66 -1.69 -7.35
N ASP A 271 17.11 -2.23 -6.25
CA ASP A 271 17.74 -3.31 -5.47
C ASP A 271 16.97 -4.65 -5.50
N ASP A 272 15.79 -4.67 -6.12
CA ASP A 272 14.84 -5.79 -6.10
C ASP A 272 14.48 -6.26 -7.52
N VAL A 273 14.44 -7.56 -7.73
CA VAL A 273 14.07 -8.22 -8.97
C VAL A 273 12.77 -8.98 -8.76
N GLU A 274 11.73 -8.60 -9.50
CA GLU A 274 10.46 -9.33 -9.53
C GLU A 274 10.63 -10.57 -10.42
N VAL A 275 10.50 -11.74 -9.82
CA VAL A 275 10.69 -13.02 -10.51
C VAL A 275 9.43 -13.86 -10.37
N SER A 276 8.91 -14.33 -11.50
CA SER A 276 7.91 -15.40 -11.52
C SER A 276 8.64 -16.72 -11.37
N CYS A 277 8.36 -17.49 -10.33
CA CYS A 277 9.03 -18.76 -10.03
C CYS A 277 8.26 -19.96 -10.60
N MET A 278 9.00 -20.97 -11.05
CA MET A 278 8.48 -22.24 -11.53
C MET A 278 8.42 -23.25 -10.37
N GLN A 279 7.44 -24.14 -10.42
CA GLN A 279 7.34 -25.27 -9.51
C GLN A 279 8.12 -26.47 -10.08
N GLN A 280 9.05 -27.01 -9.29
CA GLN A 280 9.71 -28.27 -9.63
C GLN A 280 8.77 -29.45 -9.36
N SER A 281 8.56 -30.29 -10.36
CA SER A 281 7.70 -31.47 -10.27
C SER A 281 8.54 -32.74 -10.06
N GLY A 282 8.48 -33.30 -8.85
CA GLY A 282 9.14 -34.55 -8.49
C GLY A 282 10.66 -34.43 -8.29
N ARG A 283 11.39 -35.56 -8.38
CA ARG A 283 12.85 -35.63 -8.19
C ARG A 283 13.68 -35.34 -9.46
N LYS A 284 13.03 -34.97 -10.56
CA LYS A 284 13.68 -34.67 -11.85
C LYS A 284 13.76 -33.15 -12.06
N ASN A 285 14.63 -32.70 -12.95
CA ASN A 285 14.76 -31.30 -13.37
C ASN A 285 13.59 -30.85 -14.27
N CYS A 286 12.36 -31.15 -13.87
CA CYS A 286 11.14 -30.79 -14.58
C CYS A 286 10.51 -29.58 -13.89
N PHE A 287 10.49 -28.45 -14.57
CA PHE A 287 9.94 -27.20 -14.05
C PHE A 287 8.70 -26.81 -14.86
N ALA A 288 7.62 -26.45 -14.16
CA ALA A 288 6.39 -25.97 -14.76
C ALA A 288 5.94 -24.67 -14.12
N TRP A 289 5.27 -23.81 -14.89
CA TRP A 289 4.62 -22.64 -14.34
C TRP A 289 3.44 -23.08 -13.47
N PRO A 290 3.33 -22.61 -12.21
CA PRO A 290 2.20 -22.93 -11.36
C PRO A 290 0.91 -22.33 -11.93
N GLN A 291 -0.23 -22.97 -11.63
CA GLN A 291 -1.55 -22.49 -12.08
C GLN A 291 -1.87 -21.09 -11.53
N ASN A 292 -1.43 -20.81 -10.31
CA ASN A 292 -1.42 -19.46 -9.73
C ASN A 292 0.01 -18.93 -9.81
N PRO A 293 0.26 -17.80 -10.50
CA PRO A 293 1.61 -17.27 -10.66
C PRO A 293 2.28 -16.98 -9.30
N ASP A 294 3.44 -17.58 -9.08
CA ASP A 294 4.27 -17.33 -7.90
C ASP A 294 5.24 -16.18 -8.19
N VAL A 295 4.75 -14.94 -8.01
CA VAL A 295 5.47 -13.72 -8.36
C VAL A 295 5.88 -12.98 -7.09
N ILE A 296 7.19 -12.92 -6.84
CA ILE A 296 7.76 -12.34 -5.62
C ILE A 296 8.96 -11.45 -6.01
N TYR A 297 9.26 -10.46 -5.16
CA TYR A 297 10.47 -9.63 -5.27
C TYR A 297 11.62 -10.26 -4.49
N TYR A 298 12.77 -10.42 -5.15
CA TYR A 298 14.03 -10.92 -4.60
C TYR A 298 15.10 -9.84 -4.63
N PHE A 299 16.06 -9.82 -3.71
CA PHE A 299 17.18 -8.88 -3.82
C PHE A 299 18.06 -9.25 -5.01
N GLN A 300 18.63 -8.27 -5.70
CA GLN A 300 19.53 -8.52 -6.83
C GLN A 300 20.73 -9.41 -6.46
N SER A 301 21.21 -9.35 -5.22
CA SER A 301 22.26 -10.24 -4.69
C SER A 301 21.89 -11.72 -4.67
N ASP A 302 20.59 -12.02 -4.61
CA ASP A 302 20.06 -13.37 -4.45
C ASP A 302 19.68 -14.00 -5.80
N VAL A 303 19.82 -13.25 -6.90
CA VAL A 303 19.48 -13.64 -8.27
C VAL A 303 20.75 -13.97 -9.05
N LYS A 304 20.83 -15.18 -9.60
CA LYS A 304 21.93 -15.60 -10.48
C LYS A 304 21.43 -15.82 -11.90
N SER A 305 22.04 -15.13 -12.86
CA SER A 305 21.76 -15.31 -14.29
C SER A 305 22.30 -16.64 -14.80
N LEU A 306 21.50 -17.37 -15.57
CA LEU A 306 21.96 -18.55 -16.30
C LEU A 306 22.83 -18.09 -17.49
N SER A 307 24.16 -18.16 -17.35
CA SER A 307 25.05 -17.86 -18.48
C SER A 307 25.01 -18.96 -19.55
N GLN A 308 25.17 -18.59 -20.83
CA GLN A 308 25.12 -19.51 -21.98
C GLN A 308 26.15 -20.66 -21.93
N ASN A 309 27.13 -20.61 -21.01
CA ASN A 309 28.16 -21.65 -20.82
C ASN A 309 27.87 -22.64 -19.66
N GLN A 310 26.67 -22.64 -19.09
CA GLN A 310 26.22 -23.67 -18.13
C GLN A 310 25.07 -24.54 -18.66
N SER A 311 24.89 -24.60 -19.98
CA SER A 311 24.02 -25.59 -20.63
C SER A 311 24.49 -27.03 -20.41
N HIS A 312 25.76 -27.24 -20.04
CA HIS A 312 26.33 -28.57 -19.85
C HIS A 312 26.08 -29.19 -18.45
N LEU A 313 25.61 -28.41 -17.46
CA LEU A 313 25.16 -28.96 -16.16
C LEU A 313 23.69 -29.44 -16.19
N LEU A 314 23.05 -29.37 -17.36
CA LEU A 314 21.74 -29.96 -17.64
C LEU A 314 21.80 -31.07 -18.72
N VAL A 315 22.98 -31.61 -19.02
CA VAL A 315 23.14 -32.74 -19.94
C VAL A 315 23.56 -33.97 -19.16
N GLU A 316 22.57 -34.69 -18.64
CA GLU A 316 22.54 -36.16 -18.61
C GLU A 316 21.12 -36.63 -18.24
N ALA A 317 20.15 -36.29 -19.08
CA ALA A 317 18.89 -37.01 -19.20
C ALA A 317 18.24 -36.65 -20.54
N PRO A 318 17.97 -37.62 -21.45
CA PRO A 318 17.28 -37.32 -22.69
C PRO A 318 15.83 -36.94 -22.36
N ASN A 319 15.33 -35.88 -23.02
CA ASN A 319 13.97 -35.34 -22.99
C ASN A 319 13.70 -34.19 -21.99
N CYS A 320 14.28 -33.02 -22.27
CA CYS A 320 13.76 -31.75 -21.76
C CYS A 320 13.06 -30.99 -22.91
N GLN A 321 11.73 -31.03 -22.96
CA GLN A 321 10.94 -30.22 -23.90
C GLN A 321 10.37 -29.00 -23.17
N LEU A 322 10.95 -27.82 -23.41
CA LEU A 322 10.33 -26.54 -23.10
C LEU A 322 9.20 -26.30 -24.12
N ARG A 323 7.94 -26.49 -23.73
CA ARG A 323 6.80 -26.08 -24.58
C ARG A 323 6.64 -24.56 -24.51
N THR A 324 7.15 -23.86 -25.51
CA THR A 324 6.81 -22.45 -25.77
C THR A 324 5.54 -22.40 -26.62
N GLY A 325 4.39 -22.07 -26.02
CA GLY A 325 3.17 -21.77 -26.76
C GLY A 325 3.25 -20.39 -27.40
N ILE A 326 3.80 -20.30 -28.61
CA ILE A 326 3.69 -19.12 -29.47
C ILE A 326 2.58 -19.40 -30.48
N SER A 327 1.42 -18.76 -30.30
CA SER A 327 0.36 -18.72 -31.31
C SER A 327 0.74 -17.70 -32.38
N SER A 328 1.30 -18.14 -33.49
CA SER A 328 1.54 -17.31 -34.67
C SER A 328 0.24 -17.11 -35.46
N TYR A 329 -0.28 -15.89 -35.47
CA TYR A 329 -1.21 -15.42 -36.51
C TYR A 329 -0.43 -15.36 -37.83
N GLN A 330 -0.78 -16.21 -38.80
CA GLN A 330 -0.31 -16.08 -40.17
C GLN A 330 -1.39 -15.37 -41.01
N SER A 331 -0.97 -14.28 -41.65
CA SER A 331 -1.68 -13.61 -42.73
C SER A 331 -1.57 -14.43 -44.01
N GLU A 332 -2.69 -14.89 -44.56
CA GLU A 332 -2.74 -15.49 -45.90
C GLU A 332 -2.88 -14.39 -46.97
N THR A 333 -1.84 -14.28 -47.80
CA THR A 333 -1.88 -13.63 -49.10
C THR A 333 -2.59 -14.54 -50.10
N VAL A 334 -3.70 -14.09 -50.67
CA VAL A 334 -4.32 -14.71 -51.85
C VAL A 334 -3.86 -13.97 -53.10
N SER A 335 -3.24 -14.70 -54.02
CA SER A 335 -3.02 -14.26 -55.40
C SER A 335 -3.22 -15.46 -56.32
N LYS A 336 -4.38 -15.51 -56.96
CA LYS A 336 -4.57 -15.71 -58.39
C LYS A 336 -6.05 -15.50 -58.75
#